data_AF-A0A2R6CCD6-F1
#
_entry.id   AF-A0A2R6CCD6-F1
#
_cell.length_a   1.000
_cell.length_b   1.000
_cell.length_c   1.000
_cell.angle_alpha   90.00
_cell.angle_beta   90.00
_cell.angle_gamma   90.00
#
_symmetry.space_group_name_H-M   'P 1'
#
loop_
_entity.id
_entity.type
_entity.pdbx_description
1 polymer ?
#
loop_
_entity_poly.entity_id
_entity_poly.type
_entity_poly.pdbx_seq_one_letter_code
_entity_poly.pdbx_strand_id
1 'polypeptide(L)'
;MYVQQLNPAGNVALTIVLSLVPLIVLFLLLIVLRLTAWLASLIGAIVAILVAAGVWRTPIVYASESFLIGALIGTWAISWIVFWGLTF
;
A
#
# COMPACT_ATOMS: atom_id res chain seq x y z
N MET A 1 14.77 11.94 9.96
CA MET A 1 14.63 10.48 10.03
C MET A 1 13.34 10.19 10.78
N TYR A 2 12.33 9.62 10.13
CA TYR A 2 11.06 9.26 10.80
C TYR A 2 11.26 7.96 11.59
N VAL A 3 10.79 7.93 12.84
CA VAL A 3 10.81 6.72 13.67
C VAL A 3 9.39 6.19 13.73
N GLN A 4 9.16 5.05 13.08
CA GLN A 4 7.86 4.40 13.09
C GLN A 4 7.54 3.91 14.50
N GLN A 5 6.39 4.32 15.02
CA GLN A 5 5.91 3.88 16.32
C GLN A 5 5.42 2.43 16.21
N LEU A 6 6.06 1.51 16.96
CA LEU A 6 5.80 0.07 16.86
C LEU A 6 4.43 -0.35 17.41
N ASN A 7 3.91 0.40 18.39
CA ASN A 7 2.65 0.12 19.05
C ASN A 7 1.82 1.41 19.18
N PRO A 8 1.27 1.93 18.08
CA PRO A 8 0.44 3.14 18.11
C PRO A 8 -0.88 2.94 18.87
N ALA A 9 -1.37 1.70 18.96
CA ALA A 9 -2.65 1.37 19.58
C ALA A 9 -2.53 0.96 21.07
N GLY A 10 -1.33 0.98 21.66
CA GLY A 10 -1.07 0.49 23.02
C GLY A 10 -1.12 -1.03 23.17
N ASN A 11 -1.76 -1.76 22.25
CA ASN A 11 -1.76 -3.22 22.16
C ASN A 11 -1.27 -3.69 20.77
N VAL A 12 -0.31 -4.62 20.77
CA VAL A 12 0.29 -5.20 19.56
C VAL A 12 -0.76 -5.95 18.72
N ALA A 13 -1.67 -6.70 19.36
CA ALA A 13 -2.71 -7.43 18.64
C ALA A 13 -3.63 -6.48 17.86
N LEU A 14 -4.00 -5.35 18.48
CA LEU A 14 -4.79 -4.31 17.82
C LEU A 14 -4.02 -3.70 16.65
N THR A 15 -2.75 -3.38 16.85
CA THR A 15 -1.86 -2.84 15.81
C THR A 15 -1.77 -3.77 14.59
N ILE A 16 -1.71 -5.09 14.80
CA ILE A 16 -1.73 -6.09 13.73
C ILE A 16 -3.05 -6.02 12.95
N VAL A 17 -4.19 -6.01 13.64
CA VAL A 17 -5.51 -5.93 12.99
C VAL A 17 -5.66 -4.65 12.19
N LEU A 18 -5.23 -3.50 12.72
CA LEU A 18 -5.27 -2.23 11.98
C LEU A 18 -4.33 -2.23 10.77
N SER A 19 -3.20 -2.94 10.84
CA SER A 19 -2.26 -3.09 9.71
C SER A 19 -2.87 -3.90 8.55
N LEU A 20 -3.86 -4.76 8.82
CA LEU A 20 -4.55 -5.57 7.82
C LEU A 20 -5.63 -4.80 7.06
N VAL A 21 -6.02 -3.61 7.51
CA VAL A 21 -7.13 -2.83 6.91
C VAL A 21 -6.95 -2.61 5.39
N PRO A 22 -5.79 -2.15 4.88
CA PRO A 22 -5.62 -1.94 3.43
C PRO A 22 -5.74 -3.25 2.63
N LEU A 23 -5.34 -4.37 3.23
CA LEU A 23 -5.33 -5.69 2.63
C LEU A 23 -6.74 -6.28 2.58
N ILE A 24 -7.52 -6.10 3.65
CA ILE A 24 -8.96 -6.44 3.69
C ILE A 24 -9.72 -5.63 2.65
N VAL A 25 -9.45 -4.32 2.54
CA VAL A 25 -10.10 -3.47 1.53
C VAL A 25 -9.75 -3.93 0.13
N LEU A 26 -8.47 -4.22 -0.16
CA LEU A 26 -8.04 -4.73 -1.46
C LEU A 26 -8.79 -6.02 -1.82
N PHE A 27 -8.86 -6.98 -0.90
CA PHE A 27 -9.58 -8.23 -1.15
C PHE A 27 -11.08 -8.03 -1.31
N LEU A 28 -11.69 -7.12 -0.55
CA LEU A 28 -13.11 -6.79 -0.71
C LEU A 28 -13.39 -6.18 -2.09
N LEU A 29 -12.53 -5.27 -2.56
CA LEU A 29 -12.66 -4.65 -3.89
C LEU A 29 -12.53 -5.68 -5.03
N LEU A 30 -11.64 -6.67 -4.88
CA LEU A 30 -11.39 -7.69 -5.90
C LEU A 30 -12.39 -8.84 -5.87
N ILE A 31 -12.70 -9.37 -4.68
CA ILE A 31 -13.53 -10.59 -4.52
C ILE A 31 -15.01 -10.23 -4.55
N VAL A 32 -15.42 -9.21 -3.79
CA VAL A 32 -16.83 -8.86 -3.60
C VAL A 32 -17.30 -7.89 -4.69
N LEU A 33 -16.58 -6.77 -4.85
CA LEU A 33 -16.98 -5.72 -5.80
C LEU A 33 -16.49 -6.00 -7.23
N ARG A 34 -15.60 -6.98 -7.41
CA ARG A 34 -15.07 -7.42 -8.72
C ARG A 34 -14.56 -6.27 -9.59
N LEU A 35 -13.92 -5.29 -8.97
CA LEU A 35 -13.33 -4.15 -9.68
C LEU A 35 -12.09 -4.60 -10.45
N THR A 36 -11.73 -3.81 -11.47
CA THR A 36 -10.48 -4.03 -12.20
C THR A 36 -9.28 -3.90 -11.26
N ALA A 37 -8.26 -4.73 -11.50
CA ALA A 37 -7.08 -4.78 -10.63
C ALA A 37 -6.38 -3.42 -10.48
N TRP A 38 -6.33 -2.61 -11.55
CA TRP A 38 -5.73 -1.28 -11.52
C TRP A 38 -6.49 -0.29 -10.61
N LEU A 39 -7.81 -0.40 -10.56
CA LEU A 39 -8.65 0.50 -9.76
C LEU A 39 -8.68 0.06 -8.29
N ALA A 40 -8.71 -1.26 -8.05
CA ALA A 40 -8.59 -1.82 -6.71
C ALA A 40 -7.24 -1.49 -6.07
N SER A 41 -6.13 -1.56 -6.81
CA SER A 41 -4.80 -1.21 -6.29
C SER A 41 -4.66 0.28 -5.98
N LEU A 42 -5.26 1.16 -6.79
CA LEU A 42 -5.25 2.60 -6.55
C LEU A 42 -6.05 2.97 -5.29
N ILE A 43 -7.25 2.41 -5.12
CA ILE A 43 -8.05 2.62 -3.90
C ILE A 43 -7.33 2.04 -2.67
N GLY A 44 -6.75 0.84 -2.79
CA GLY A 44 -5.97 0.21 -1.72
C GLY A 44 -4.78 1.08 -1.29
N ALA A 45 -4.09 1.71 -2.23
CA ALA A 45 -3.01 2.64 -1.94
C ALA A 45 -3.49 3.88 -1.17
N ILE A 46 -4.60 4.49 -1.58
CA ILE A 46 -5.19 5.63 -0.88
C ILE A 46 -5.55 5.24 0.55
N VAL A 47 -6.20 4.09 0.73
CA VAL A 47 -6.55 3.57 2.06
C VAL A 47 -5.32 3.31 2.92
N ALA A 48 -4.25 2.74 2.35
CA ALA A 48 -3.00 2.52 3.07
C ALA A 48 -2.39 3.85 3.57
N ILE A 49 -2.39 4.89 2.74
CA ILE A 49 -1.90 6.22 3.10
C ILE A 49 -2.77 6.84 4.21
N LEU A 50 -4.09 6.75 4.11
CA LEU A 50 -5.02 7.24 5.13
C LEU A 50 -4.84 6.53 6.47
N VAL A 51 -4.65 5.20 6.46
CA VAL A 51 -4.39 4.41 7.67
C VAL A 51 -3.03 4.78 8.27
N ALA A 52 -1.99 4.94 7.45
CA ALA A 52 -0.66 5.34 7.91
C ALA A 52 -0.66 6.74 8.56
N ALA A 53 -1.42 7.68 8.00
CA ALA A 53 -1.57 9.03 8.54
C ALA A 53 -2.45 9.06 9.80
N GLY A 54 -3.56 8.31 9.83
CA GLY A 54 -4.50 8.32 10.95
C GLY A 54 -4.01 7.53 12.17
N VAL A 55 -3.51 6.31 11.96
CA VAL A 55 -3.18 5.37 13.04
C VAL A 55 -1.74 5.53 13.49
N TRP A 56 -0.80 5.56 12.55
CA TRP A 56 0.62 5.70 12.85
C TRP A 56 1.10 7.15 12.94
N ARG A 57 0.21 8.14 12.69
CA ARG A 57 0.55 9.57 12.67
C ARG A 57 1.74 9.87 11.76
N THR A 58 1.88 9.09 10.69
CA THR A 58 2.97 9.26 9.73
C THR A 58 2.72 10.53 8.94
N PRO A 59 3.71 11.43 8.78
CA PRO A 59 3.55 12.59 7.92
C PRO A 59 3.16 12.17 6.50
N ILE A 60 2.14 12.83 5.94
CA ILE A 60 1.56 12.46 4.65
C ILE A 60 2.59 12.44 3.52
N VAL A 61 3.58 13.34 3.60
CA VAL A 61 4.71 13.42 2.67
C VAL A 61 5.45 12.09 2.64
N TYR A 62 5.95 11.61 3.78
CA TYR A 62 6.67 10.34 3.87
C TYR A 62 5.82 9.13 3.47
N ALA A 63 4.52 9.12 3.81
CA ALA A 63 3.62 8.04 3.40
C ALA A 63 3.46 7.98 1.87
N SER A 64 3.29 9.13 1.23
CA SER A 64 3.16 9.24 -0.22
C SER A 64 4.47 8.95 -0.96
N GLU A 65 5.61 9.42 -0.43
CA GLU A 65 6.94 9.12 -0.99
C GLU A 65 7.24 7.63 -0.95
N SER A 66 6.96 6.97 0.18
CA SER A 66 7.14 5.52 0.31
C SER A 66 6.29 4.74 -0.70
N PHE A 67 5.03 5.15 -0.88
CA PHE A 67 4.16 4.57 -1.90
C PHE A 67 4.72 4.75 -3.30
N LEU A 68 5.13 5.97 -3.67
CA LEU A 68 5.65 6.28 -5.00
C LEU A 68 6.93 5.51 -5.30
N ILE A 69 7.87 5.47 -4.35
CA ILE A 69 9.11 4.70 -4.48
C ILE A 69 8.78 3.22 -4.73
N GLY A 70 7.88 2.63 -3.92
CA GLY A 70 7.45 1.24 -4.11
C GLY A 70 6.79 0.98 -5.46
N ALA A 71 5.88 1.87 -5.88
CA ALA A 71 5.17 1.77 -7.15
C ALA A 71 6.12 1.88 -8.36
N LEU A 72 7.07 2.82 -8.32
CA LEU A 72 8.05 3.02 -9.39
C LEU A 72 9.02 1.85 -9.48
N ILE A 73 9.53 1.35 -8.35
CA ILE A 73 10.43 0.19 -8.34
C ILE A 73 9.72 -1.06 -8.86
N GLY A 74 8.48 -1.30 -8.42
CA GLY A 74 7.68 -2.43 -8.92
C GLY A 74 7.39 -2.33 -10.41
N THR A 75 6.99 -1.15 -10.87
CA THR A 75 6.71 -0.89 -12.29
C THR A 75 7.97 -1.03 -13.14
N TRP A 76 9.13 -0.58 -12.65
CA TRP A 76 10.43 -0.75 -13.31
C TRP A 76 10.77 -2.22 -13.52
N ALA A 77 10.65 -3.05 -12.48
CA ALA A 77 10.94 -4.48 -12.56
C ALA A 77 10.04 -5.19 -13.60
N ILE A 78 8.75 -4.86 -13.63
CA ILE A 78 7.80 -5.43 -14.62
C ILE A 78 8.14 -4.94 -16.04
N SER A 79 8.39 -3.63 -16.19
CA SER A 79 8.69 -3.01 -17.48
C SER A 79 9.97 -3.57 -18.10
N TRP A 80 10.98 -3.87 -17.29
CA TRP A 80 12.24 -4.47 -17.74
C TRP A 80 12.02 -5.85 -18.36
N ILE A 81 11.19 -6.70 -17.72
CA ILE A 81 10.85 -8.03 -18.23
C ILE A 81 10.08 -7.92 -19.55
N VAL A 82 9.09 -7.02 -19.63
CA VAL A 82 8.30 -6.79 -20.85
C VAL A 82 9.18 -6.27 -22.00
N PHE A 83 10.11 -5.36 -21.71
CA PHE A 83 11.02 -4.81 -22.71
C PHE A 83 11.90 -5.89 -23.34
N TRP A 84 12.52 -6.76 -22.53
CA TRP A 84 13.32 -7.87 -23.05
C TRP A 84 12.48 -8.92 -23.77
N GLY A 85 11.26 -9.18 -23.30
CA GLY A 85 10.35 -10.14 -23.94
C GLY A 85 9.78 -9.67 -25.29
N LEU A 86 9.81 -8.37 -25.59
CA LEU A 86 9.38 -7.80 -26.87
C LEU A 86 10.52 -7.59 -27.87
N THR A 87 11.75 -7.44 -27.37
CA THR A 87 12.94 -7.15 -28.21
C THR A 87 13.66 -8.41 -28.69
N PHE A 88 13.31 -9.58 -28.16
CA PHE A 88 13.77 -10.91 -28.59
C PHE A 88 12.61 -11.75 -29.11
#